data_AF-A0A3A8LBC8-F1
#
_entry.id   AF-A0A3A8LBC8-F1
#
_cell.length_a   1.000
_cell.length_b   1.000
_cell.length_c   1.000
_cell.angle_alpha   90.00
_cell.angle_beta   90.00
_cell.angle_gamma   90.00
#
_symmetry.space_group_name_H-M   'P 1'
#
loop_
_entity.id
_entity.type
_entity.pdbx_description
1 polymer ?
#
loop_
_entity_poly.entity_id
_entity_poly.type
_entity_poly.pdbx_seq_one_letter_code
_entity_poly.pdbx_strand_id
1 'polypeptide(L)'
;MVSAPAWRPHALDGALLWFHRETGTHLRVDAPATRHLRRKAPRLVLFGITNACNLTCGFCSRDLQARSDWTVESAFEVLSGLARAGTLEVAFGGGEPLAFRGFDTLVQRLATETPLAIHVTTNGTLLCEERLARLSPYLGEVRVSLYDDNAWEETVRCSGSCRSGTPRRTRRR
;
A
#
# COMPACT_ATOMS: atom_id res chain seq x y z
N MET A 1 25.31 10.93 -6.80
CA MET A 1 24.67 11.54 -7.99
C MET A 1 23.19 11.64 -7.71
N VAL A 2 22.67 12.84 -7.45
CA VAL A 2 21.23 13.04 -7.21
C VAL A 2 20.53 13.00 -8.57
N SER A 3 19.69 11.99 -8.76
CA SER A 3 18.95 11.71 -10.00
C SER A 3 17.94 12.84 -10.30
N ALA A 4 17.62 13.03 -11.58
CA ALA A 4 16.71 14.07 -12.08
C ALA A 4 15.33 14.09 -11.36
N PRO A 5 14.66 15.26 -11.24
CA PRO A 5 13.51 15.43 -10.36
C PRO A 5 12.34 14.51 -10.69
N ALA A 6 11.76 13.95 -9.62
CA ALA A 6 10.86 12.80 -9.59
C ALA A 6 9.41 13.04 -10.05
N TRP A 7 9.11 14.20 -10.64
CA TRP A 7 7.80 14.52 -11.20
C TRP A 7 7.67 14.09 -12.66
N ARG A 8 6.70 13.23 -12.96
CA ARG A 8 6.42 12.75 -14.33
C ARG A 8 5.00 13.11 -14.77
N PRO A 9 4.81 13.57 -16.02
CA PRO A 9 3.49 13.85 -16.56
C PRO A 9 2.80 12.56 -17.04
N HIS A 10 1.51 12.45 -16.78
CA HIS A 10 0.65 11.34 -17.19
C HIS A 10 -0.73 11.84 -17.60
N ALA A 11 -1.37 11.16 -18.54
CA ALA A 11 -2.78 11.40 -18.85
C ALA A 11 -3.68 10.94 -17.68
N LEU A 12 -4.74 11.71 -17.43
CA LEU A 12 -5.80 11.40 -16.47
C LEU A 12 -7.15 11.92 -16.99
N ASP A 13 -7.66 11.25 -18.02
CA ASP A 13 -9.03 11.36 -18.56
C ASP A 13 -9.61 12.77 -18.57
N GLY A 14 -9.06 13.61 -19.44
CA GLY A 14 -9.40 15.01 -19.59
C GLY A 14 -8.53 15.97 -18.78
N ALA A 15 -7.58 15.45 -18.00
CA ALA A 15 -6.58 16.24 -17.27
C ALA A 15 -5.16 15.70 -17.48
N LEU A 16 -4.18 16.57 -17.19
CA LEU A 16 -2.78 16.22 -17.06
C LEU A 16 -2.48 15.98 -15.57
N LEU A 17 -1.84 14.86 -15.26
CA LEU A 17 -1.40 14.51 -13.92
C LEU A 17 0.12 14.60 -13.85
N TRP A 18 0.66 15.49 -13.03
CA TRP A 18 2.05 15.41 -12.60
C TRP A 18 2.10 14.51 -11.37
N PHE A 19 2.96 13.49 -11.41
CA PHE A 19 3.06 12.48 -10.37
C PHE A 19 4.49 12.36 -9.85
N HIS A 20 4.65 12.44 -8.52
CA HIS A 20 5.91 12.22 -7.82
C HIS A 20 5.93 10.83 -7.20
N ARG A 21 6.67 9.91 -7.83
CA ARG A 21 6.64 8.49 -7.47
C ARG A 21 7.03 8.24 -6.01
N GLU A 22 8.10 8.86 -5.54
CA GLU A 22 8.71 8.54 -4.23
C GLU A 22 7.82 8.97 -3.05
N THR A 23 7.04 10.03 -3.22
CA THR A 23 6.17 10.57 -2.16
C THR A 23 4.70 10.27 -2.40
N GLY A 24 4.34 9.72 -3.58
CA GLY A 24 2.94 9.57 -4.01
C GLY A 24 2.23 10.89 -4.31
N THR A 25 2.90 12.04 -4.20
CA THR A 25 2.27 13.36 -4.39
C THR A 25 1.87 13.54 -5.85
N HIS A 26 0.69 14.12 -6.08
CA HIS A 26 0.21 14.38 -7.44
C HIS A 26 -0.43 15.76 -7.57
N LEU A 27 -0.26 16.36 -8.75
CA LEU A 27 -0.89 17.62 -9.15
C LEU A 27 -1.73 17.36 -10.41
N ARG A 28 -3.02 17.67 -10.35
CA ARG A 28 -3.95 17.56 -11.48
C ARG A 28 -4.15 18.93 -12.12
N VAL A 29 -3.92 19.01 -13.43
CA VAL A 29 -4.15 20.21 -14.24
C VAL A 29 -5.31 19.95 -15.21
N ASP A 30 -6.41 20.64 -14.95
CA ASP A 30 -7.65 20.58 -15.73
C ASP A 30 -7.83 21.89 -16.50
N ALA A 31 -7.72 21.81 -17.84
CA ALA A 31 -7.80 22.96 -18.73
C ALA A 31 -8.36 22.52 -20.09
N PRO A 32 -8.92 23.42 -20.91
CA PRO A 32 -9.39 23.08 -22.24
C PRO A 32 -8.35 22.32 -23.09
N ALA A 33 -7.06 22.67 -22.94
CA ALA A 33 -5.95 22.01 -23.64
C ALA A 33 -5.71 20.55 -23.21
N THR A 34 -6.09 20.12 -22.00
CA THR A 34 -5.84 18.76 -21.50
C THR A 34 -7.00 17.79 -21.74
N ARG A 35 -8.15 18.28 -22.24
CA ARG A 35 -9.38 17.49 -22.46
C ARG A 35 -9.24 16.29 -23.38
N HIS A 36 -8.22 16.27 -24.24
CA HIS A 36 -7.95 15.18 -25.18
C HIS A 36 -7.15 14.02 -24.53
N LEU A 37 -6.55 14.22 -23.36
CA LEU A 37 -5.74 13.21 -22.68
C LEU A 37 -6.62 12.06 -22.19
N ARG A 38 -6.21 10.82 -22.49
CA ARG A 38 -6.88 9.60 -22.03
C ARG A 38 -5.88 8.63 -21.45
N ARG A 39 -6.24 8.02 -20.33
CA ARG A 39 -5.43 7.00 -19.69
C ARG A 39 -5.82 5.62 -20.19
N LYS A 40 -4.83 4.74 -20.39
CA LYS A 40 -5.05 3.38 -20.91
C LYS A 40 -5.11 2.29 -19.83
N ALA A 41 -4.65 2.61 -18.62
CA ALA A 41 -4.63 1.71 -17.47
C ALA A 41 -5.08 2.47 -16.22
N PRO A 42 -5.57 1.77 -15.17
CA PRO A 42 -5.90 2.42 -13.90
C PRO A 42 -4.74 3.25 -13.37
N ARG A 43 -5.02 4.40 -12.74
CA ARG A 43 -3.96 5.18 -12.08
C ARG A 43 -3.42 4.45 -10.85
N LEU A 44 -4.35 4.00 -10.00
CA LEU A 44 -4.13 3.35 -8.72
C LEU A 44 -4.90 2.03 -8.68
N VAL A 45 -4.25 0.98 -8.21
CA VAL A 45 -4.87 -0.33 -7.93
C VAL A 45 -4.90 -0.56 -6.42
N LEU A 46 -6.10 -0.84 -5.89
CA LEU A 46 -6.26 -1.29 -4.51
C LEU A 46 -6.10 -2.82 -4.49
N PHE A 47 -5.01 -3.31 -3.89
CA PHE A 47 -4.65 -4.72 -3.94
C PHE A 47 -4.83 -5.41 -2.59
N GLY A 48 -5.87 -6.24 -2.49
CA GLY A 48 -6.12 -7.09 -1.32
C GLY A 48 -5.21 -8.33 -1.34
N ILE A 49 -4.00 -8.22 -0.76
CA ILE A 49 -2.99 -9.29 -0.82
C ILE A 49 -3.34 -10.51 0.05
N THR A 50 -4.12 -10.29 1.11
CA THR A 50 -4.60 -11.34 2.00
C THR A 50 -5.91 -10.92 2.65
N ASN A 51 -6.73 -11.88 3.09
CA ASN A 51 -7.82 -11.61 4.03
C ASN A 51 -7.45 -11.94 5.48
N ALA A 52 -6.30 -12.59 5.70
CA ALA A 52 -5.81 -12.85 7.04
C ALA A 52 -5.56 -11.54 7.77
N CYS A 53 -6.07 -11.43 9.00
CA CYS A 53 -5.89 -10.27 9.85
C CYS A 53 -5.71 -10.75 11.30
N ASN A 54 -4.87 -10.07 12.05
CA ASN A 54 -4.67 -10.32 13.47
C ASN A 54 -5.64 -9.52 14.38
N LEU A 55 -6.58 -8.77 13.78
CA LEU A 55 -7.69 -8.08 14.44
C LEU A 55 -9.05 -8.61 13.95
N THR A 56 -10.12 -8.31 14.69
CA THR A 56 -11.52 -8.70 14.37
C THR A 56 -12.48 -7.52 14.58
N CYS A 57 -12.19 -6.39 13.93
CA CYS A 57 -12.96 -5.14 14.10
C CYS A 57 -14.44 -5.33 13.78
N GLY A 58 -15.33 -4.68 14.53
CA GLY A 58 -16.79 -4.90 14.42
C GLY A 58 -17.39 -4.41 13.10
N PHE A 59 -16.75 -3.43 12.46
CA PHE A 59 -17.16 -2.86 11.17
C PHE A 59 -16.48 -3.52 9.96
N CYS A 60 -15.63 -4.54 10.16
CA CYS A 60 -14.82 -5.09 9.08
C CYS A 60 -15.70 -5.79 8.03
N SER A 61 -15.61 -5.36 6.78
CA SER A 61 -16.36 -5.93 5.66
C SER A 61 -15.69 -7.16 5.02
N ARG A 62 -14.52 -7.58 5.51
CA ARG A 62 -13.75 -8.72 4.96
C ARG A 62 -14.18 -10.03 5.61
N ASP A 63 -14.31 -11.06 4.80
CA ASP A 63 -14.36 -12.43 5.30
C ASP A 63 -12.94 -12.91 5.66
N LEU A 64 -12.65 -13.00 6.97
CA LEU A 64 -11.35 -13.43 7.49
C LEU A 64 -11.06 -14.92 7.23
N GLN A 65 -12.08 -15.71 6.88
CA GLN A 65 -11.94 -17.14 6.56
C GLN A 65 -11.63 -17.37 5.08
N ALA A 66 -11.94 -16.40 4.22
CA ALA A 66 -11.65 -16.49 2.79
C ALA A 66 -10.13 -16.51 2.57
N ARG A 67 -9.61 -17.65 2.08
CA ARG A 67 -8.18 -17.79 1.82
C ARG A 67 -7.76 -16.90 0.65
N SER A 68 -6.53 -16.41 0.74
CA SER A 68 -5.83 -15.77 -0.36
C SER A 68 -4.74 -16.72 -0.85
N ASP A 69 -4.75 -17.03 -2.14
CA ASP A 69 -3.75 -17.88 -2.78
C ASP A 69 -2.60 -17.06 -3.38
N TRP A 70 -2.54 -15.76 -3.07
CA TRP A 70 -1.41 -14.93 -3.50
C TRP A 70 -0.10 -15.46 -2.91
N THR A 71 0.90 -15.51 -3.77
CA THR A 71 2.31 -15.70 -3.43
C THR A 71 3.07 -14.42 -3.80
N VAL A 72 4.29 -14.26 -3.31
CA VAL A 72 5.15 -13.13 -3.71
C VAL A 72 5.30 -13.11 -5.24
N GLU A 73 5.52 -14.26 -5.87
CA GLU A 73 5.68 -14.37 -7.32
C GLU A 73 4.40 -14.02 -8.09
N SER A 74 3.26 -14.63 -7.73
CA SER A 74 2.01 -14.36 -8.46
C SER A 74 1.53 -12.92 -8.30
N ALA A 75 1.68 -12.33 -7.11
CA ALA A 75 1.37 -10.92 -6.89
C ALA A 75 2.32 -10.00 -7.67
N PHE A 76 3.62 -10.32 -7.70
CA PHE A 76 4.62 -9.57 -8.45
C PHE A 76 4.33 -9.61 -9.96
N GLU A 77 4.03 -10.77 -10.53
CA GLU A 77 3.73 -10.91 -11.97
C GLU A 77 2.52 -10.06 -12.38
N VAL A 78 1.44 -10.11 -11.60
CA VAL A 78 0.23 -9.31 -11.87
C VAL A 78 0.52 -7.82 -11.76
N LEU A 79 1.18 -7.39 -10.68
CA LEU A 79 1.45 -5.97 -10.43
C LEU A 79 2.49 -5.39 -11.40
N SER A 80 3.53 -6.14 -11.75
CA SER A 80 4.50 -5.73 -12.78
C SER A 80 3.85 -5.67 -14.17
N GLY A 81 2.93 -6.59 -14.49
CA GLY A 81 2.11 -6.53 -15.69
C GLY A 81 1.26 -5.26 -15.76
N LEU A 82 0.59 -4.91 -14.65
CA LEU A 82 -0.18 -3.68 -14.53
C LEU A 82 0.70 -2.43 -14.63
N ALA A 83 1.91 -2.46 -14.08
CA ALA A 83 2.89 -1.39 -14.22
C ALA A 83 3.30 -1.19 -15.68
N ARG A 84 3.60 -2.28 -16.41
CA ARG A 84 3.90 -2.25 -17.86
C ARG A 84 2.74 -1.70 -18.69
N ALA A 85 1.49 -2.00 -18.30
CA ALA A 85 0.30 -1.43 -18.94
C ALA A 85 0.10 0.07 -18.64
N GLY A 86 0.84 0.62 -17.68
CA GLY A 86 0.84 2.03 -17.33
C GLY A 86 0.12 2.35 -16.01
N THR A 87 -0.06 1.40 -15.10
CA THR A 87 -0.49 1.70 -13.71
C THR A 87 0.60 2.47 -12.98
N LEU A 88 0.26 3.51 -12.19
CA LEU A 88 1.26 4.29 -11.43
C LEU A 88 1.45 3.79 -10.02
N GLU A 89 0.35 3.39 -9.38
CA GLU A 89 0.31 3.19 -7.94
C GLU A 89 -0.37 1.86 -7.60
N VAL A 90 0.16 1.21 -6.57
CA VAL A 90 -0.51 0.11 -5.88
C VAL A 90 -0.68 0.47 -4.42
N ALA A 91 -1.90 0.31 -3.90
CA ALA A 91 -2.18 0.43 -2.48
C ALA A 91 -2.56 -0.94 -1.92
N PHE A 92 -1.69 -1.48 -1.07
CA PHE A 92 -1.96 -2.73 -0.37
C PHE A 92 -2.95 -2.53 0.76
N GLY A 93 -3.92 -3.44 0.80
CA GLY A 93 -4.89 -3.59 1.87
C GLY A 93 -5.33 -5.06 1.93
N GLY A 94 -6.53 -5.32 2.44
CA GLY A 94 -6.96 -6.71 2.64
C GLY A 94 -7.58 -6.90 4.01
N GLY A 95 -7.15 -7.97 4.67
CA GLY A 95 -6.99 -8.01 6.12
C GLY A 95 -5.79 -7.15 6.53
N GLU A 96 -4.74 -7.76 7.07
CA GLU A 96 -3.50 -7.07 7.44
C GLU A 96 -2.38 -7.38 6.42
N PRO A 97 -1.97 -6.44 5.55
CA PRO A 97 -0.91 -6.68 4.58
C PRO A 97 0.41 -7.13 5.22
N LEU A 98 0.75 -6.60 6.39
CA LEU A 98 1.99 -6.95 7.09
C LEU A 98 1.98 -8.39 7.64
N ALA A 99 0.83 -9.05 7.70
CA ALA A 99 0.68 -10.46 8.06
C ALA A 99 0.88 -11.42 6.86
N PHE A 100 0.93 -10.89 5.63
CA PHE A 100 1.22 -11.69 4.44
C PHE A 100 2.69 -12.17 4.44
N ARG A 101 2.89 -13.47 4.23
CA ARG A 101 4.23 -14.06 4.22
C ARG A 101 5.02 -13.58 3.02
N GLY A 102 6.13 -12.88 3.27
CA GLY A 102 6.97 -12.30 2.22
C GLY A 102 6.53 -10.92 1.74
N PHE A 103 5.64 -10.23 2.47
CA PHE A 103 5.21 -8.87 2.11
C PHE A 103 6.39 -7.91 1.90
N ASP A 104 7.36 -7.92 2.81
CA ASP A 104 8.53 -7.02 2.73
C ASP A 104 9.34 -7.28 1.45
N THR A 105 9.55 -8.55 1.09
CA THR A 105 10.21 -8.96 -0.15
C THR A 105 9.44 -8.48 -1.37
N LEU A 106 8.11 -8.64 -1.38
CA LEU A 106 7.27 -8.16 -2.48
C LEU A 106 7.37 -6.64 -2.66
N VAL A 107 7.30 -5.87 -1.56
CA VAL A 107 7.42 -4.40 -1.59
C VAL A 107 8.77 -3.98 -2.15
N GLN A 108 9.87 -4.55 -1.64
CA GLN A 108 11.23 -4.24 -2.11
C GLN A 108 11.40 -4.56 -3.60
N ARG A 109 10.90 -5.73 -4.02
CA ARG A 109 10.98 -6.18 -5.41
C ARG A 109 10.20 -5.26 -6.35
N LEU A 110 8.95 -4.95 -6.02
CA LEU A 110 8.11 -4.02 -6.81
C LEU A 110 8.74 -2.63 -6.89
N ALA A 111 9.28 -2.11 -5.78
CA ALA A 111 9.87 -0.78 -5.75
C ALA A 111 11.18 -0.69 -6.53
N THR A 112 11.91 -1.80 -6.67
CA THR A 112 13.20 -1.84 -7.37
C THR A 112 13.04 -2.19 -8.85
N GLU A 113 12.11 -3.07 -9.18
CA GLU A 113 11.96 -3.64 -10.54
C GLU A 113 10.84 -2.98 -11.35
N THR A 114 10.04 -2.09 -10.76
CA THR A 114 8.90 -1.44 -11.45
C THR A 114 8.83 0.06 -11.16
N PRO A 115 8.16 0.85 -12.03
CA PRO A 115 7.92 2.26 -11.78
C PRO A 115 6.79 2.53 -10.78
N LEU A 116 6.18 1.50 -10.18
CA LEU A 116 5.06 1.69 -9.26
C LEU A 116 5.51 2.49 -8.03
N ALA A 117 4.65 3.40 -7.58
CA ALA A 117 4.63 3.85 -6.21
C ALA A 117 3.80 2.86 -5.37
N ILE A 118 4.28 2.60 -4.17
CA ILE A 118 3.71 1.57 -3.30
C ILE A 118 3.16 2.24 -2.05
N HIS A 119 1.91 1.96 -1.74
CA HIS A 119 1.22 2.44 -0.57
C HIS A 119 0.72 1.26 0.25
N VAL A 120 0.59 1.44 1.56
CA VAL A 120 0.05 0.40 2.44
C VAL A 120 -0.98 0.99 3.39
N THR A 121 -2.08 0.27 3.57
CA THR A 121 -3.06 0.53 4.63
C THR A 121 -2.97 -0.61 5.62
N THR A 122 -2.60 -0.30 6.86
CA THR A 122 -2.31 -1.28 7.91
C THR A 122 -3.07 -0.92 9.19
N ASN A 123 -3.36 -1.93 10.00
CA ASN A 123 -3.80 -1.74 11.37
C ASN A 123 -2.64 -1.33 12.30
N GLY A 124 -1.40 -1.41 11.82
CA GLY A 124 -0.17 -0.96 12.46
C GLY A 124 0.40 -1.89 13.54
N THR A 125 -0.35 -2.87 14.03
CA THR A 125 0.08 -3.74 15.16
C THR A 125 1.31 -4.60 14.86
N LEU A 126 1.64 -4.77 13.57
CA LEU A 126 2.82 -5.51 13.08
C LEU A 126 3.93 -4.59 12.57
N LEU A 127 3.78 -3.28 12.73
CA LEU A 127 4.86 -2.32 12.55
C LEU A 127 5.73 -2.28 13.82
N CYS A 128 7.04 -2.26 13.61
CA CYS A 128 8.03 -1.92 14.61
C CYS A 128 9.09 -1.04 13.94
N GLU A 129 9.92 -0.36 14.72
CA GLU A 129 10.93 0.58 14.21
C GLU A 129 11.81 -0.06 13.13
N GLU A 130 12.27 -1.29 13.37
CA GLU A 130 13.14 -2.03 12.46
C GLU A 130 12.44 -2.39 11.14
N ARG A 131 11.16 -2.75 11.20
CA ARG A 131 10.37 -3.05 10.01
C ARG A 131 10.01 -1.78 9.24
N LEU A 132 9.70 -0.70 9.95
CA LEU A 132 9.42 0.59 9.34
C LEU A 132 10.67 1.14 8.64
N ALA A 133 11.83 1.12 9.30
CA ALA A 133 13.10 1.54 8.70
C ALA A 133 13.47 0.73 7.45
N ARG A 134 13.14 -0.57 7.44
CA ARG A 134 13.34 -1.44 6.27
C ARG A 134 12.39 -1.15 5.12
N LEU A 135 11.16 -0.72 5.39
CA LEU A 135 10.12 -0.54 4.39
C LEU A 135 9.96 0.90 3.90
N SER A 136 10.21 1.90 4.74
CA SER A 136 10.00 3.31 4.43
C SER A 136 10.71 3.82 3.18
N PRO A 137 11.91 3.34 2.79
CA PRO A 137 12.55 3.76 1.54
C PRO A 137 11.78 3.33 0.28
N TYR A 138 10.86 2.37 0.40
CA TYR A 138 10.13 1.75 -0.69
C TYR A 138 8.65 2.12 -0.72
N LEU A 139 8.16 2.86 0.29
CA LEU A 139 6.76 3.20 0.45
C LEU A 139 6.54 4.70 0.23
N GLY A 140 5.56 5.05 -0.62
CA GLY A 140 5.15 6.43 -0.84
C GLY A 140 4.16 6.94 0.21
N GLU A 141 3.25 6.07 0.69
CA GLU A 141 2.29 6.43 1.75
C GLU A 141 2.02 5.23 2.67
N VAL A 142 1.97 5.51 3.96
CA VAL A 142 1.53 4.56 4.99
C VAL A 142 0.27 5.12 5.64
N ARG A 143 -0.86 4.43 5.47
CA ARG A 143 -2.12 4.73 6.15
C ARG A 143 -2.29 3.79 7.34
N VAL A 144 -2.38 4.37 8.53
CA VAL A 144 -2.62 3.62 9.76
C VAL A 144 -4.08 3.76 10.17
N SER A 145 -4.72 2.61 10.39
CA SER A 145 -6.15 2.55 10.72
C SER A 145 -6.38 2.76 12.21
N LEU A 146 -7.07 3.84 12.57
CA LEU A 146 -7.38 4.21 13.96
C LEU A 146 -8.90 4.18 14.17
N TYR A 147 -9.36 3.38 15.12
CA TYR A 147 -10.78 3.18 15.43
C TYR A 147 -11.00 2.96 16.92
N ASP A 148 -12.13 3.38 17.47
CA ASP A 148 -12.38 3.22 18.91
C ASP A 148 -12.38 1.76 19.39
N ASP A 149 -12.71 0.81 18.49
CA ASP A 149 -12.77 -0.63 18.79
C ASP A 149 -11.48 -1.40 18.42
N ASN A 150 -10.44 -0.71 17.93
CA ASN A 150 -9.10 -1.27 17.79
C ASN A 150 -8.14 -0.66 18.81
N ALA A 151 -7.19 -1.43 19.32
CA ALA A 151 -6.20 -0.95 20.29
C ALA A 151 -5.14 -0.06 19.60
N TRP A 152 -5.57 0.96 18.85
CA TRP A 152 -4.67 1.79 18.04
C TRP A 152 -3.73 2.63 18.87
N GLU A 153 -4.12 3.03 20.08
CA GLU A 153 -3.22 3.77 20.97
C GLU A 153 -1.99 2.94 21.33
N GLU A 154 -2.16 1.64 21.59
CA GLU A 154 -1.05 0.72 21.82
C GLU A 154 -0.20 0.58 20.55
N THR A 155 -0.85 0.57 19.39
CA THR A 155 -0.17 0.49 18.09
C THR A 155 0.69 1.71 17.79
N VAL A 156 0.19 2.92 18.06
CA VAL A 156 0.95 4.17 17.91
C VAL A 156 2.09 4.24 18.93
N ARG A 157 1.88 3.74 20.16
CA ARG A 157 2.91 3.68 21.23
C ARG A 157 3.98 2.60 20.99
N CYS A 158 3.63 1.46 20.40
CA CYS A 158 4.53 0.31 20.18
C CYS A 158 5.45 0.46 18.96
N SER A 159 5.42 1.60 18.29
CA SER A 159 6.40 1.99 17.26
C SER A 159 7.87 1.98 17.75
N GLY A 160 8.14 1.74 19.05
CA GLY A 160 9.49 1.64 19.63
C GLY A 160 9.97 0.25 20.12
N SER A 161 9.25 -0.87 19.94
CA SER A 161 9.87 -2.20 20.21
C SER A 161 9.19 -3.35 19.44
N CYS A 162 9.97 -4.11 18.69
CA CYS A 162 9.49 -5.27 17.94
C CYS A 162 9.08 -6.40 18.90
N ARG A 163 7.78 -6.57 19.17
CA ARG A 163 7.26 -7.69 19.97
C ARG A 163 6.96 -8.87 19.06
N SER A 164 7.58 -10.01 19.33
CA SER A 164 7.16 -11.31 18.78
C SER A 164 5.68 -11.54 19.14
N GLY A 165 4.86 -11.75 18.11
CA GLY A 165 3.42 -11.69 18.22
C GLY A 165 2.83 -12.65 19.24
N THR A 166 1.96 -12.12 20.09
CA THR A 166 0.82 -12.87 20.60
C THR A 166 -0.40 -11.96 20.50
N PRO A 167 -1.44 -12.30 19.72
CA PRO A 167 -2.63 -11.47 19.62
C PRO A 167 -3.31 -11.43 20.99
N ARG A 168 -3.33 -10.27 21.64
CA ARG A 168 -4.28 -10.04 22.73
C ARG A 168 -5.65 -9.89 22.08
N ARG A 169 -6.47 -10.95 22.19
CA ARG A 169 -7.91 -10.88 21.90
C ARG A 169 -8.46 -9.65 22.60
N THR A 170 -8.88 -8.63 21.84
CA THR A 170 -9.73 -7.58 22.37
C THR A 170 -10.97 -8.29 22.92
N ARG A 171 -11.16 -8.22 24.25
CA ARG A 171 -12.40 -8.69 24.87
C ARG A 171 -13.52 -7.89 24.24
N ARG A 172 -14.41 -8.55 23.52
CA ARG A 172 -15.73 -8.00 23.18
C ARG A 172 -16.34 -7.51 24.50
N ARG A 173 -16.59 -6.21 24.61
CA ARG A 173 -17.54 -5.69 25.58
C ARG A 173 -18.94 -5.98 25.07
#